data_AF-A0A318U438-F1
#
_entry.id   AF-A0A318U438-F1
#
_cell.length_a   1.000
_cell.length_b   1.000
_cell.length_c   1.000
_cell.angle_alpha   90.00
_cell.angle_beta   90.00
_cell.angle_gamma   90.00
#
_symmetry.space_group_name_H-M   'P 1'
#
loop_
_entity.id
_entity.type
_entity.pdbx_description
1 polymer ?
#
loop_
_entity_poly.entity_id
_entity_poly.type
_entity_poly.pdbx_seq_one_letter_code
_entity_poly.pdbx_strand_id
1 'polypeptide(L)'
;MEILREATVRMPQQVGGALSIVGVLVVGQAAVQAGFVSPITVVIIAMSTIGSFATPSYNAATAFRMLRFILIILAGTLGLLGMAVGIIIILNHMIGLRSFGVPYMYPFSPGNAHALRDSVIRSPFNWLKNRSDSIKPKDTKRVGKRVKDKTTYNFLEEDGGNRDET
;
A
#
# COMPACT_ATOMS: atom_id res chain seq x y z
N MET A 1 -19.16 2.25 -12.27
CA MET A 1 -17.86 2.07 -12.96
C MET A 1 -17.98 1.05 -14.08
N GLU A 2 -18.69 -0.07 -13.90
CA GLU A 2 -19.00 -1.05 -14.97
C GLU A 2 -19.66 -0.43 -16.22
N ILE A 3 -20.77 0.30 -16.05
CA ILE A 3 -21.55 0.89 -17.15
C ILE A 3 -20.77 1.94 -17.94
N LEU A 4 -20.01 2.79 -17.24
CA LEU A 4 -19.14 3.79 -17.90
C LEU A 4 -18.00 3.11 -18.65
N ARG A 5 -17.43 2.03 -18.11
CA ARG A 5 -16.35 1.28 -18.77
C ARG A 5 -16.85 0.59 -20.05
N GLU A 6 -18.03 -0.02 -20.00
CA GLU A 6 -18.66 -0.65 -21.17
C GLU A 6 -19.05 0.38 -22.24
N ALA A 7 -19.54 1.56 -21.85
CA ALA A 7 -19.83 2.65 -22.76
C ALA A 7 -18.56 3.25 -23.41
N THR A 8 -17.47 3.43 -22.64
CA THR A 8 -16.20 3.96 -23.16
C THR A 8 -15.48 3.02 -24.12
N VAL A 9 -15.66 1.70 -23.96
CA VAL A 9 -15.09 0.70 -24.86
C VAL A 9 -15.82 0.66 -26.21
N ARG A 10 -17.09 1.06 -26.24
CA ARG A 10 -17.94 1.07 -27.44
C ARG A 10 -17.89 2.39 -28.22
N MET A 11 -17.28 3.44 -27.70
CA MET A 11 -17.15 4.74 -28.37
C MET A 11 -15.70 5.00 -28.84
N PRO A 12 -15.48 5.70 -29.99
CA PRO A 12 -14.15 6.08 -30.43
C PRO A 12 -13.43 6.98 -29.41
N GLN A 13 -12.12 6.79 -29.26
CA GLN A 13 -11.30 7.46 -28.23
C GLN A 13 -11.38 9.00 -28.25
N GLN A 14 -11.63 9.60 -29.42
CA GLN A 14 -11.79 11.04 -29.62
C GLN A 14 -13.08 11.59 -28.98
N VAL A 15 -14.18 10.84 -29.07
CA VAL A 15 -15.47 11.21 -28.45
C VAL A 15 -15.38 11.03 -26.94
N GLY A 16 -14.72 9.94 -26.47
CA GLY A 16 -14.53 9.68 -25.05
C GLY A 16 -13.76 10.78 -24.31
N GLY A 17 -12.71 11.34 -24.92
CA GLY A 17 -11.96 12.46 -24.35
C GLY A 17 -12.79 13.74 -24.23
N ALA A 18 -13.50 14.13 -25.29
CA ALA A 18 -14.37 15.31 -25.29
C ALA A 18 -15.51 15.18 -24.25
N LEU A 19 -16.16 14.02 -24.18
CA LEU A 19 -17.21 13.74 -23.20
C LEU A 19 -16.69 13.80 -21.76
N SER A 20 -15.47 13.31 -21.51
CA SER A 20 -14.86 13.37 -20.17
C SER A 20 -14.59 14.81 -19.73
N ILE A 21 -14.10 15.66 -20.64
CA ILE A 21 -13.79 17.07 -20.34
C ILE A 21 -15.09 17.85 -20.09
N VAL A 22 -16.04 17.76 -21.02
CA VAL A 22 -17.33 18.46 -20.93
C VAL A 22 -18.14 17.95 -19.73
N GLY A 23 -18.16 16.64 -19.48
CA GLY A 23 -18.87 16.04 -18.35
C GLY A 23 -18.37 16.52 -17.00
N VAL A 24 -17.05 16.55 -16.78
CA VAL A 24 -16.46 17.04 -15.51
C VAL A 24 -16.68 18.55 -15.34
N LEU A 25 -16.42 19.36 -16.37
CA LEU A 25 -16.53 20.81 -16.26
C LEU A 25 -17.98 21.27 -16.11
N VAL A 26 -18.88 20.82 -16.99
CA VAL A 26 -20.27 21.31 -17.01
C VAL A 26 -21.05 20.82 -15.79
N VAL A 27 -20.96 19.53 -15.45
CA VAL A 27 -21.64 18.99 -14.27
C VAL A 27 -21.05 19.56 -12.98
N GLY A 28 -19.73 19.71 -12.92
CA GLY A 28 -19.06 20.30 -11.76
C GLY A 28 -19.47 21.76 -11.53
N GLN A 29 -19.49 22.57 -12.60
CA GLN A 29 -19.94 23.96 -12.52
C GLN A 29 -21.43 24.06 -12.16
N ALA A 30 -22.28 23.26 -12.80
CA ALA A 30 -23.72 23.23 -12.51
C ALA A 30 -24.00 22.83 -11.06
N ALA A 31 -23.29 21.85 -10.51
CA ALA A 31 -23.45 21.41 -9.12
C ALA A 31 -23.06 22.49 -8.10
N VAL A 32 -22.02 23.28 -8.40
CA VAL A 32 -21.61 24.41 -7.56
C VAL A 32 -22.60 25.56 -7.67
N GLN A 33 -23.04 25.92 -8.89
CA GLN A 33 -24.00 27.00 -9.12
C GLN A 33 -25.38 26.71 -8.54
N ALA A 34 -25.82 25.44 -8.61
CA ALA A 34 -27.07 24.99 -7.99
C ALA A 34 -27.02 24.89 -6.46
N GLY A 35 -25.84 25.11 -5.85
CA GLY A 35 -25.67 25.04 -4.40
C GLY A 35 -25.66 23.63 -3.81
N PHE A 36 -25.55 22.58 -4.63
CA PHE A 36 -25.47 21.20 -4.13
C PHE A 36 -24.14 20.91 -3.41
N VAL A 37 -23.07 21.61 -3.77
CA VAL A 37 -21.73 21.42 -3.19
C VAL A 37 -20.96 22.74 -3.17
N SER A 38 -20.19 22.97 -2.11
CA SER A 38 -19.33 24.16 -2.01
C SER A 38 -18.09 24.03 -2.92
N PRO A 39 -17.55 25.14 -3.46
CA PRO A 39 -16.30 25.11 -4.24
C PRO A 39 -15.13 24.45 -3.48
N ILE A 40 -15.04 24.68 -2.17
CA ILE A 40 -14.01 24.11 -1.30
C ILE A 40 -14.11 22.58 -1.27
N THR A 41 -15.33 22.05 -1.17
CA THR A 41 -15.57 20.59 -1.17
C THR A 41 -15.11 19.94 -2.48
N VAL A 42 -15.34 20.61 -3.62
CA VAL A 42 -14.90 20.12 -4.95
C VAL A 42 -13.38 19.99 -5.00
N VAL A 43 -12.64 20.98 -4.49
CA VAL A 43 -11.16 20.96 -4.44
C VAL A 43 -10.66 19.79 -3.58
N ILE A 44 -11.25 19.57 -2.40
CA ILE A 44 -10.87 18.46 -1.50
C ILE A 44 -11.09 17.09 -2.18
N ILE A 45 -12.22 16.90 -2.88
CA ILE A 45 -12.51 15.66 -3.59
C ILE A 45 -11.53 15.43 -4.76
N ALA A 46 -11.18 16.48 -5.50
CA ALA A 46 -10.22 16.39 -6.60
C ALA A 46 -8.84 15.92 -6.10
N MET A 47 -8.31 16.55 -5.03
CA MET A 47 -7.05 16.14 -4.41
C MET A 47 -7.09 14.70 -3.90
N SER A 48 -8.19 14.31 -3.23
CA SER A 48 -8.36 12.93 -2.74
C SER A 48 -8.41 11.92 -3.89
N THR A 49 -9.02 12.27 -5.02
CA THR A 49 -9.13 11.39 -6.19
C THR A 49 -7.78 11.20 -6.87
N ILE A 50 -7.02 12.29 -7.04
CA ILE A 50 -5.66 12.23 -7.59
C ILE A 50 -4.76 11.38 -6.69
N GLY A 51 -4.83 11.58 -5.37
CA GLY A 51 -4.07 10.78 -4.39
C GLY A 51 -4.46 9.30 -4.40
N SER A 52 -5.71 8.95 -4.73
CA SER A 52 -6.13 7.56 -4.82
C SER A 52 -5.43 6.79 -5.95
N PHE A 53 -4.94 7.46 -7.00
CA PHE A 53 -4.18 6.81 -8.08
C PHE A 53 -2.75 6.41 -7.66
N ALA A 54 -2.24 6.92 -6.53
CA ALA A 54 -0.95 6.49 -5.99
C ALA A 54 -0.98 5.09 -5.37
N THR A 55 -2.17 4.51 -5.14
CA THR A 55 -2.31 3.16 -4.57
C THR A 55 -2.17 2.10 -5.67
N PRO A 56 -1.11 1.26 -5.68
CA PRO A 56 -0.87 0.28 -6.74
C PRO A 56 -1.82 -0.93 -6.71
N SER A 57 -2.59 -1.09 -5.64
CA SER A 57 -3.49 -2.24 -5.44
C SER A 57 -4.93 -1.94 -5.83
N TYR A 58 -5.33 -2.37 -7.04
CA TYR A 58 -6.67 -2.17 -7.57
C TYR A 58 -7.79 -2.76 -6.69
N ASN A 59 -7.57 -3.96 -6.14
CA ASN A 59 -8.54 -4.62 -5.28
C ASN A 59 -8.77 -3.84 -3.97
N ALA A 60 -7.70 -3.28 -3.39
CA ALA A 60 -7.82 -2.47 -2.18
C ALA A 60 -8.50 -1.13 -2.48
N ALA A 61 -8.15 -0.47 -3.58
CA ALA A 61 -8.79 0.78 -4.00
C ALA A 61 -10.31 0.62 -4.21
N THR A 62 -10.73 -0.51 -4.78
CA THR A 62 -12.15 -0.83 -4.97
C THR A 62 -12.86 -1.08 -3.64
N ALA A 63 -12.22 -1.79 -2.70
CA ALA A 63 -12.75 -2.00 -1.35
C ALA A 63 -12.92 -0.67 -0.58
N PHE A 64 -11.92 0.21 -0.62
CA PHE A 64 -12.01 1.54 0.00
C PHE A 64 -13.12 2.41 -0.61
N ARG A 65 -13.38 2.28 -1.91
CA ARG A 65 -14.50 2.98 -2.57
C ARG A 65 -15.86 2.51 -2.04
N MET A 66 -16.03 1.21 -1.82
CA MET A 66 -17.27 0.66 -1.24
C MET A 66 -17.48 1.13 0.20
N LEU A 67 -16.42 1.10 1.02
CA LEU A 67 -16.48 1.61 2.41
C LEU A 67 -16.85 3.09 2.47
N ARG A 68 -16.34 3.90 1.53
CA ARG A 68 -16.65 5.34 1.46
C ARG A 68 -18.14 5.61 1.27
N PHE A 69 -18.85 4.84 0.44
CA PHE A 69 -20.29 5.04 0.25
C PHE A 69 -21.09 4.79 1.53
N ILE A 70 -20.74 3.73 2.27
CA ILE A 70 -21.37 3.42 3.56
C ILE A 70 -21.14 4.55 4.56
N LEU A 71 -19.90 5.06 4.64
CA LEU A 71 -19.56 6.19 5.50
C LEU A 71 -20.30 7.47 5.13
N ILE A 72 -20.50 7.76 3.84
CA ILE A 72 -21.25 8.94 3.38
C ILE A 72 -22.72 8.84 3.79
N ILE A 73 -23.34 7.67 3.66
CA ILE A 73 -24.74 7.46 4.06
C ILE A 73 -24.89 7.62 5.58
N LEU A 74 -23.98 7.02 6.36
CA LEU A 74 -23.99 7.15 7.82
C LEU A 74 -23.74 8.59 8.26
N ALA A 75 -22.78 9.27 7.65
CA ALA A 75 -22.48 10.68 7.96
C ALA A 75 -23.59 11.63 7.50
N GLY A 76 -24.28 11.33 6.40
CA GLY A 76 -25.40 12.13 5.91
C GLY A 76 -26.65 12.03 6.78
N THR A 77 -26.88 10.87 7.41
CA THR A 77 -28.06 10.61 8.25
C THR A 77 -27.86 10.99 9.71
N LEU A 78 -26.69 10.67 10.29
CA LEU A 78 -26.37 10.86 11.71
C LEU A 78 -25.31 11.95 11.96
N GLY A 79 -24.85 12.64 10.91
CA GLY A 79 -23.83 13.68 11.02
C GLY A 79 -22.46 13.14 11.46
N LEU A 80 -21.76 13.92 12.28
CA LEU A 80 -20.44 13.56 12.82
C LEU A 80 -20.47 12.25 13.64
N LEU A 81 -21.57 11.97 14.34
CA LEU A 81 -21.73 10.73 15.10
C LEU A 81 -21.75 9.50 14.20
N GLY A 82 -22.45 9.57 13.06
CA GLY A 82 -22.46 8.48 12.07
C GLY A 82 -21.08 8.22 11.47
N MET A 83 -20.31 9.27 11.21
CA MET A 83 -18.93 9.15 10.76
C MET A 83 -18.04 8.48 11.81
N ALA A 84 -18.13 8.90 13.09
CA ALA A 84 -17.34 8.33 14.18
C ALA A 84 -17.67 6.83 14.39
N VAL A 85 -18.95 6.49 14.47
CA VAL A 85 -19.41 5.10 14.64
C VAL A 85 -19.03 4.25 13.42
N GLY A 86 -19.22 4.78 12.21
CA GLY A 86 -18.84 4.10 10.98
C GLY A 86 -17.36 3.77 10.92
N ILE A 87 -16.49 4.70 11.33
CA ILE A 87 -15.04 4.47 11.42
C ILE A 87 -14.73 3.37 12.44
N ILE A 88 -15.35 3.39 13.62
CA ILE A 88 -15.12 2.38 14.67
C ILE A 88 -15.52 0.98 14.18
N ILE A 89 -16.67 0.84 13.51
CA ILE A 89 -17.13 -0.43 12.96
C ILE A 89 -16.14 -0.98 11.93
N ILE A 90 -15.66 -0.11 11.04
CA ILE A 90 -14.67 -0.48 10.01
C ILE A 90 -13.37 -0.93 10.67
N LEU A 91 -12.85 -0.17 11.65
CA LEU A 91 -11.64 -0.54 12.37
C LEU A 91 -11.78 -1.89 13.07
N ASN A 92 -12.90 -2.12 13.76
CA ASN A 92 -13.18 -3.40 14.41
C ASN A 92 -13.19 -4.56 13.40
N HIS A 93 -13.80 -4.36 12.23
CA HIS A 93 -13.78 -5.36 11.16
C HIS A 93 -12.36 -5.66 10.66
N MET A 94 -11.53 -4.63 10.51
CA MET A 94 -10.14 -4.78 10.06
C MET A 94 -9.24 -5.54 11.05
N ILE A 95 -9.49 -5.41 12.36
CA ILE A 95 -8.74 -6.16 13.39
C ILE A 95 -9.01 -7.67 13.27
N GLY A 96 -10.23 -8.06 12.89
CA GLY A 96 -10.62 -9.46 12.71
C GLY A 96 -10.08 -10.10 11.41
N LEU A 97 -9.69 -9.30 10.43
CA LEU A 97 -9.22 -9.79 9.14
C LEU A 97 -7.77 -10.29 9.21
N ARG A 98 -7.55 -11.51 8.72
CA ARG A 98 -6.22 -12.11 8.55
C ARG A 98 -5.93 -12.27 7.06
N SER A 99 -4.77 -11.79 6.62
CA SER A 99 -4.26 -11.95 5.26
C SER A 99 -3.10 -12.96 5.30
N PHE A 100 -3.30 -14.15 4.71
CA PHE A 100 -2.29 -15.22 4.67
C PHE A 100 -1.67 -15.55 6.04
N GLY A 101 -2.49 -15.59 7.09
CA GLY A 101 -2.08 -15.87 8.47
C GLY A 101 -1.55 -14.66 9.26
N VAL A 102 -1.32 -13.52 8.60
CA VAL A 102 -0.86 -12.26 9.22
C VAL A 102 -2.06 -11.33 9.43
N PRO A 103 -2.23 -10.70 10.62
CA PRO A 103 -3.29 -9.72 10.84
C PRO A 103 -3.22 -8.56 9.85
N TYR A 104 -4.37 -8.13 9.30
CA TYR A 104 -4.43 -7.04 8.32
C TYR A 104 -3.91 -5.70 8.88
N MET A 105 -4.07 -5.49 10.19
CA MET A 105 -3.54 -4.32 10.90
C MET A 105 -2.10 -4.51 11.40
N TYR A 106 -1.34 -5.52 10.97
CA TYR A 106 0.09 -5.59 11.29
C TYR A 106 0.81 -4.38 10.66
N PRO A 107 1.65 -3.61 11.38
CA PRO A 107 2.19 -3.82 12.74
C PRO A 107 1.47 -3.07 13.89
N PHE A 108 0.31 -2.45 13.64
CA PHE A 108 -0.52 -1.82 14.66
C PHE A 108 -1.15 -2.85 15.63
N SER A 109 -1.47 -4.05 15.13
CA SER A 109 -1.94 -5.17 15.92
C SER A 109 -1.51 -6.50 15.29
N PRO A 110 -0.78 -7.39 15.98
CA PRO A 110 -0.12 -7.24 17.28
C PRO A 110 1.00 -6.20 17.22
N GLY A 111 1.06 -5.33 18.23
CA GLY A 111 2.00 -4.20 18.26
C GLY A 111 3.47 -4.66 18.24
N ASN A 112 4.18 -4.36 17.15
CA ASN A 112 5.63 -4.53 17.07
C ASN A 112 6.27 -3.17 16.73
N ALA A 113 6.86 -2.53 17.73
CA ALA A 113 7.46 -1.19 17.60
C ALA A 113 8.64 -1.15 16.61
N HIS A 114 9.37 -2.26 16.44
CA HIS A 114 10.43 -2.38 15.44
C HIS A 114 9.85 -2.44 14.01
N ALA A 115 8.79 -3.22 13.80
CA ALA A 115 8.12 -3.33 12.51
C ALA A 115 7.32 -2.06 12.13
N LEU A 116 6.83 -1.31 13.12
CA LEU A 116 6.13 -0.03 12.91
C LEU A 116 7.05 1.03 12.29
N ARG A 117 8.31 1.09 12.75
CA ARG A 117 9.32 1.98 12.16
C ARG A 117 9.57 1.63 10.71
N ASP A 118 9.78 0.34 10.39
CA ASP A 118 10.03 -0.13 9.03
C ASP A 118 8.82 0.02 8.08
N SER A 119 7.59 0.03 8.61
CA SER A 119 6.35 0.13 7.82
C SER A 119 5.92 1.57 7.53
N VAL A 120 6.11 2.50 8.47
CA VAL A 120 5.70 3.91 8.30
C VAL A 120 6.80 4.74 7.65
N ILE A 121 8.07 4.49 8.02
CA ILE A 121 9.22 5.19 7.46
C ILE A 121 10.18 4.12 6.95
N ARG A 122 10.31 3.99 5.63
CA ARG A 122 11.23 3.01 5.03
C ARG A 122 12.67 3.32 5.49
N SER A 123 13.15 2.62 6.51
CA SER A 123 14.50 2.81 7.05
C SER A 123 15.56 2.40 6.01
N PRO A 124 16.72 3.08 6.01
CA PRO A 124 17.81 2.75 5.10
C PRO A 124 18.31 1.31 5.31
N PHE A 125 18.70 0.65 4.22
CA PHE A 125 19.04 -0.78 4.16
C PHE A 125 20.10 -1.21 5.20
N ASN A 126 21.01 -0.31 5.57
CA ASN A 126 22.10 -0.55 6.51
C ASN A 126 21.62 -0.82 7.95
N TRP A 127 20.38 -0.45 8.29
CA TRP A 127 19.80 -0.64 9.63
C TRP A 127 18.85 -1.85 9.71
N LEU A 128 18.53 -2.48 8.59
CA LEU A 128 17.66 -3.66 8.49
C LEU A 128 18.44 -4.97 8.68
N LYS A 129 18.98 -5.20 9.89
CA LYS A 129 19.72 -6.44 10.22
C LYS A 129 18.81 -7.63 10.51
N ASN A 130 17.57 -7.39 10.94
CA ASN A 130 16.60 -8.42 11.33
C ASN A 130 15.49 -8.57 10.28
N ARG A 131 14.92 -9.77 10.16
CA ARG A 131 13.75 -10.04 9.32
C ARG A 131 12.45 -9.64 10.05
N SER A 132 11.40 -9.34 9.30
CA SER A 132 10.08 -9.04 9.88
C SER A 132 9.51 -10.24 10.63
N ASP A 133 9.04 -10.03 11.86
CA ASP A 133 8.46 -11.08 12.72
C ASP A 133 7.07 -11.55 12.25
N SER A 134 6.47 -10.90 11.25
CA SER A 134 5.11 -11.20 10.75
C SER A 134 4.92 -12.65 10.29
N ILE A 135 5.98 -13.34 9.85
CA ILE A 135 5.92 -14.71 9.30
C ILE A 135 6.55 -15.73 10.26
N LYS A 136 6.98 -15.33 11.47
CA LYS A 136 7.74 -16.17 12.42
C LYS A 136 8.87 -16.98 11.74
N PRO A 137 9.83 -16.33 11.06
CA PRO A 137 10.90 -17.04 10.36
C PRO A 137 11.82 -17.79 11.34
N LYS A 138 12.21 -19.02 11.01
CA LYS A 138 13.17 -19.83 11.79
C LYS A 138 14.57 -19.19 11.89
N ASP A 139 14.91 -18.35 10.93
CA ASP A 139 16.13 -17.54 10.89
C ASP A 139 15.77 -16.05 10.94
N THR A 140 16.07 -15.43 12.08
CA THR A 140 15.70 -14.04 12.42
C THR A 140 16.67 -13.01 11.83
N LYS A 141 17.85 -13.43 11.35
CA LYS A 141 18.85 -12.51 10.80
C LYS A 141 18.66 -12.38 9.29
N ARG A 142 18.58 -11.14 8.80
CA ARG A 142 18.44 -10.84 7.37
C ARG A 142 19.77 -10.97 6.64
N VAL A 143 20.86 -10.67 7.34
CA VAL A 143 22.24 -10.76 6.85
C VAL A 143 22.92 -11.94 7.52
N GLY A 144 23.28 -12.95 6.72
CA GLY A 144 24.12 -14.05 7.17
C GLY A 144 25.48 -13.53 7.64
N LYS A 145 26.10 -14.19 8.63
CA LYS A 145 27.50 -13.88 8.99
C LYS A 145 28.35 -14.00 7.71
N ARG A 146 29.20 -13.01 7.41
CA ARG A 146 30.21 -13.13 6.34
C ARG A 146 30.91 -14.47 6.53
N VAL A 147 30.76 -15.38 5.56
CA VAL A 147 31.52 -16.63 5.52
C VAL A 147 32.98 -16.20 5.40
N LYS A 148 33.76 -16.40 6.47
CA LYS A 148 35.19 -16.14 6.46
C LYS A 148 35.80 -17.28 5.67
N ASP A 149 36.03 -17.04 4.38
CA ASP A 149 36.65 -18.02 3.50
C ASP A 149 38.04 -18.36 4.05
N LYS A 150 38.22 -19.62 4.46
CA LYS A 150 39.49 -20.17 4.95
C LYS A 150 40.21 -20.93 3.84
N THR A 151 40.02 -20.56 2.57
CA THR A 151 40.90 -21.04 1.50
C THR A 151 42.17 -20.19 1.44
N THR A 152 43.04 -20.36 2.44
CA THR A 152 44.47 -20.16 2.21
C THR A 152 44.93 -21.35 1.40
N TYR A 153 44.89 -21.20 0.09
CA TYR A 153 45.53 -22.14 -0.79
C TYR A 153 47.06 -22.01 -0.62
N ASN A 154 47.65 -22.80 0.27
CA ASN A 154 49.10 -23.00 0.32
C ASN A 154 49.48 -23.91 -0.86
N PHE A 155 49.59 -23.33 -2.05
CA PHE A 155 50.18 -24.01 -3.22
C PHE A 155 51.71 -23.83 -3.32
N LEU A 156 52.37 -23.30 -2.28
CA LEU A 156 53.79 -22.93 -2.32
C LEU A 156 54.62 -23.53 -1.16
N GLU A 157 54.24 -24.68 -0.62
CA GLU A 157 54.99 -25.34 0.47
C GLU A 157 55.39 -26.81 0.20
N GLU A 158 55.22 -27.32 -1.01
CA GLU A 158 55.56 -28.72 -1.32
C GLU A 158 56.42 -28.89 -2.57
N ASP A 159 57.46 -28.06 -2.73
CA ASP A 159 58.49 -28.31 -3.77
C ASP A 159 59.90 -27.88 -3.31
N GLY A 160 60.19 -28.09 -2.03
CA GLY A 160 61.51 -27.90 -1.44
C GLY A 160 61.92 -29.14 -0.64
N GLY A 161 62.38 -30.18 -1.32
CA GLY A 161 62.88 -31.37 -0.62
C GLY A 161 63.40 -32.50 -1.52
N ASN A 162 64.73 -32.53 -1.64
CA ASN A 162 65.56 -33.73 -1.85
C ASN A 162 65.66 -34.31 -3.27
N ARG A 163 66.69 -33.88 -4.01
CA ARG A 163 67.26 -34.59 -5.17
C ARG A 163 68.70 -34.99 -4.90
N ASP A 164 68.95 -35.74 -3.82
CA ASP A 164 70.26 -36.32 -3.55
C ASP A 164 70.09 -37.83 -3.22
N GLU A 165 70.13 -38.69 -4.25
CA GLU A 165 70.44 -40.11 -4.10
C GLU A 165 71.44 -40.51 -5.21
N THR A 166 72.73 -40.48 -4.84
CA THR A 166 73.82 -41.32 -5.36
C THR A 166 74.51 -41.96 -4.18
#